data_AF-A0A3C1L6Z1-F1
#
_entry.id   AF-A0A3C1L6Z1-F1
#
_cell.length_a   1.000
_cell.length_b   1.000
_cell.length_c   1.000
_cell.angle_alpha   90.00
_cell.angle_beta   90.00
_cell.angle_gamma   90.00
#
_symmetry.space_group_name_H-M   'P 1'
#
loop_
_entity.id
_entity.type
_entity.pdbx_description
1 polymer ?
#
loop_
_entity_poly.entity_id
_entity_poly.type
_entity_poly.pdbx_seq_one_letter_code
_entity_poly.pdbx_strand_id
1 'polypeptide(L)'
;MRVRQRTETGQATVLLLALVVLAVVTMVATARFGGRVVTREHAQIAADAAALAGTTGGRAAAERLAAANGGVVVGFSWVGDVVQVTVRVDDAVATARATRAP
;
A
#
# COMPACT_ATOMS: atom_id res chain seq x y z
N MET A 1 53.22 -23.36 24.89
CA MET A 1 52.60 -22.60 23.78
C MET A 1 51.18 -22.21 24.21
N ARG A 2 50.97 -20.98 24.71
CA ARG A 2 49.67 -20.56 25.27
C ARG A 2 48.75 -20.12 24.13
N VAL A 3 47.65 -20.86 23.94
CA VAL A 3 46.60 -20.51 22.97
C VAL A 3 45.89 -19.25 23.45
N ARG A 4 45.95 -18.21 22.63
CA ARG A 4 45.36 -16.90 22.85
C ARG A 4 43.84 -17.00 22.62
N GLN A 5 43.10 -17.55 23.60
CA GLN A 5 41.64 -17.72 23.54
C GLN A 5 40.84 -16.41 23.80
N ARG A 6 41.52 -15.28 24.05
CA ARG A 6 40.85 -14.00 24.40
C ARG A 6 40.17 -13.27 23.23
N THR A 7 40.28 -13.78 22.00
CA THR A 7 39.72 -13.10 20.81
C THR A 7 38.37 -13.68 20.38
N GLU A 8 38.11 -14.97 20.62
CA GLU A 8 36.95 -15.65 20.05
C GLU A 8 35.62 -15.25 20.70
N THR A 9 35.58 -15.08 22.03
CA THR A 9 34.34 -14.68 22.71
C THR A 9 33.93 -13.25 22.36
N GLY A 10 34.90 -12.33 22.24
CA GLY A 10 34.63 -10.95 21.81
C GLY A 10 34.16 -10.88 20.37
N GLN A 11 34.80 -11.64 19.47
CA GLN A 11 34.44 -11.66 18.05
C GLN A 11 33.09 -12.34 17.80
N ALA A 12 32.78 -13.44 18.50
CA ALA A 12 31.47 -14.09 18.44
C ALA A 12 30.37 -13.15 18.97
N THR A 13 30.64 -12.43 20.07
CA THR A 13 29.68 -11.46 20.61
C THR A 13 29.42 -10.31 19.64
N VAL A 14 30.47 -9.77 19.01
CA VAL A 14 30.34 -8.70 18.00
C VAL A 14 29.57 -9.18 16.78
N LEU A 15 29.81 -10.41 16.31
CA LEU A 15 29.10 -10.99 15.17
C LEU A 15 27.63 -11.26 15.48
N LEU A 16 27.33 -11.74 16.69
CA LEU A 16 25.95 -11.96 17.14
C LEU A 16 25.20 -10.64 17.30
N LEU A 17 25.86 -9.60 17.85
CA LEU A 17 25.31 -8.25 17.90
C LEU A 17 25.04 -7.69 16.50
N ALA A 18 25.96 -7.89 15.55
CA ALA A 18 25.77 -7.45 14.16
C ALA A 18 24.56 -8.15 13.50
N LEU A 19 24.37 -9.45 13.75
CA LEU A 19 23.20 -10.19 13.27
C LEU A 19 21.89 -9.68 13.89
N VAL A 20 21.88 -9.40 15.19
CA VAL A 20 20.71 -8.83 15.88
C VAL A 20 20.38 -7.44 15.31
N VAL A 21 21.38 -6.57 15.13
CA VAL A 21 21.18 -5.26 14.52
C VAL A 21 20.64 -5.40 13.10
N LEU A 22 21.21 -6.30 12.29
CA LEU A 22 20.72 -6.56 10.94
C LEU A 22 19.26 -7.02 10.96
N ALA A 23 18.90 -7.95 11.84
CA ALA A 23 17.52 -8.44 11.98
C ALA A 23 16.53 -7.34 12.42
N VAL A 24 16.93 -6.48 13.35
CA VAL A 24 16.10 -5.33 13.77
C VAL A 24 15.94 -4.33 12.62
N VAL A 25 17.02 -4.02 11.90
CA VAL A 25 16.98 -3.11 10.76
C VAL A 25 16.10 -3.66 9.65
N THR A 26 16.20 -4.95 9.31
CA THR A 26 15.34 -5.55 8.28
C THR A 26 13.87 -5.56 8.73
N MET A 27 13.58 -5.89 9.99
CA MET A 27 12.20 -5.86 10.51
C MET A 27 11.59 -4.46 10.45
N VAL A 28 12.35 -3.42 10.85
CA VAL A 28 11.91 -2.02 10.76
C VAL A 28 11.73 -1.59 9.31
N ALA A 29 12.66 -1.96 8.43
CA ALA A 29 12.57 -1.67 7.01
C ALA A 29 11.31 -2.28 6.39
N THR A 30 11.04 -3.56 6.68
CA THR A 30 9.84 -4.28 6.22
C THR A 30 8.56 -3.65 6.77
N ALA A 31 8.51 -3.29 8.06
CA ALA A 31 7.33 -2.64 8.64
C ALA A 31 7.03 -1.26 8.00
N ARG A 32 8.08 -0.46 7.77
CA ARG A 32 7.96 0.84 7.09
C ARG A 32 7.55 0.70 5.63
N PHE A 33 7.99 -0.36 4.95
CA PHE A 33 7.56 -0.65 3.58
C PHE A 33 6.14 -1.19 3.52
N GLY A 34 5.76 -2.09 4.43
CA GLY A 34 4.43 -2.70 4.49
C GLY A 34 3.32 -1.69 4.68
N GLY A 35 3.50 -0.73 5.59
CA GLY A 35 2.51 0.33 5.82
C GLY A 35 2.22 1.18 4.57
N ARG A 36 3.25 1.48 3.76
CA ARG A 36 3.09 2.27 2.52
C ARG A 36 2.43 1.48 1.39
N VAL A 37 2.69 0.18 1.31
CA VAL A 37 2.06 -0.69 0.32
C VAL A 37 0.57 -0.84 0.62
N VAL A 38 0.22 -1.08 1.88
CA VAL A 38 -1.18 -1.28 2.31
C VAL A 38 -2.05 -0.05 2.02
N THR A 39 -1.58 1.17 2.29
CA THR A 39 -2.37 2.39 2.01
C THR A 39 -2.66 2.57 0.52
N ARG A 40 -1.71 2.20 -0.35
CA ARG A 40 -1.90 2.35 -1.80
C ARG A 40 -2.87 1.31 -2.37
N GLU A 41 -2.81 0.07 -1.88
CA GLU A 41 -3.77 -0.98 -2.24
C GLU A 41 -5.19 -0.59 -1.81
N HIS A 42 -5.36 -0.03 -0.62
CA HIS A 42 -6.67 0.43 -0.14
C HIS A 42 -7.26 1.53 -1.03
N ALA A 43 -6.44 2.50 -1.46
CA ALA A 43 -6.88 3.52 -2.42
C ALA A 43 -7.31 2.91 -3.76
N GLN A 44 -6.58 1.91 -4.24
CA GLN A 44 -6.90 1.23 -5.51
C GLN A 44 -8.22 0.46 -5.42
N ILE A 45 -8.43 -0.31 -4.36
CA ILE A 45 -9.69 -1.05 -4.12
C ILE A 45 -10.88 -0.08 -4.09
N ALA A 46 -10.74 1.04 -3.40
CA ALA A 46 -11.78 2.07 -3.33
C ALA A 46 -12.06 2.68 -4.72
N ALA A 47 -11.02 2.93 -5.52
CA ALA A 47 -11.15 3.43 -6.88
C ALA A 47 -11.86 2.43 -7.80
N ASP A 48 -11.49 1.15 -7.75
CA ASP A 48 -12.08 0.09 -8.58
C ASP A 48 -13.57 -0.10 -8.28
N ALA A 49 -13.93 -0.16 -7.00
CA ALA A 49 -15.32 -0.24 -6.57
C ALA A 49 -16.14 0.99 -7.02
N ALA A 50 -15.55 2.19 -6.91
CA ALA A 50 -16.20 3.42 -7.32
C ALA A 50 -16.36 3.50 -8.86
N ALA A 51 -15.36 3.06 -9.63
CA ALA A 51 -15.44 3.02 -11.09
C ALA A 51 -16.52 2.06 -11.58
N LEU A 52 -16.56 0.84 -11.03
CA LEU A 52 -17.60 -0.15 -11.36
C LEU A 52 -19.00 0.38 -11.01
N ALA A 53 -19.19 0.92 -9.81
CA ALA A 53 -20.45 1.52 -9.40
C ALA A 53 -20.83 2.71 -10.31
N GLY A 54 -19.85 3.51 -10.70
CA GLY A 54 -20.00 4.65 -11.61
C GLY A 54 -20.54 4.28 -12.98
N THR A 55 -20.22 3.09 -13.52
CA THR A 55 -20.79 2.62 -14.79
C THR A 55 -22.30 2.40 -14.74
N THR A 56 -22.85 2.22 -13.54
CA THR A 56 -24.26 1.83 -13.33
C THR A 56 -25.12 2.95 -12.78
N GLY A 57 -24.61 3.69 -11.79
CA GLY A 57 -25.35 4.71 -11.05
C GLY A 57 -24.66 6.06 -11.04
N GLY A 58 -23.71 6.28 -11.96
CA GLY A 58 -23.01 7.54 -12.13
C GLY A 58 -22.23 7.99 -10.90
N ARG A 59 -21.98 9.30 -10.82
CA ARG A 59 -21.13 9.90 -9.79
C ARG A 59 -21.59 9.59 -8.36
N ALA A 60 -22.90 9.66 -8.10
CA ALA A 60 -23.43 9.40 -6.76
C ALA A 60 -23.19 7.94 -6.31
N ALA A 61 -23.30 6.96 -7.22
CA ALA A 61 -22.99 5.58 -6.87
C ALA A 61 -21.48 5.37 -6.63
N ALA A 62 -20.64 6.01 -7.44
CA ALA A 62 -19.19 6.00 -7.25
C ALA A 62 -18.79 6.61 -5.89
N GLU A 63 -19.38 7.75 -5.50
CA GLU A 63 -19.14 8.41 -4.21
C GLU A 63 -19.55 7.55 -3.03
N ARG A 64 -20.72 6.89 -3.10
CA ARG A 64 -21.16 5.96 -2.04
C ARG A 64 -20.20 4.79 -1.86
N LEU A 65 -19.76 4.16 -2.96
CA LEU A 65 -18.83 3.03 -2.88
C LEU A 65 -17.43 3.45 -2.45
N ALA A 66 -16.94 4.62 -2.90
CA ALA A 66 -15.68 5.16 -2.40
C ALA A 66 -15.75 5.37 -0.88
N ALA A 67 -16.82 6.00 -0.37
CA ALA A 67 -17.00 6.24 1.06
C ALA A 67 -17.11 4.94 1.87
N ALA A 68 -17.80 3.93 1.34
CA ALA A 68 -17.88 2.61 1.96
C ALA A 68 -16.51 1.90 2.07
N ASN A 69 -15.55 2.26 1.22
CA ASN A 69 -14.17 1.78 1.24
C ASN A 69 -13.20 2.77 1.93
N GLY A 70 -13.71 3.75 2.67
CA GLY A 70 -12.89 4.74 3.40
C GLY A 70 -12.25 5.82 2.51
N GLY A 71 -12.68 5.94 1.26
CA GLY A 71 -12.17 6.90 0.30
C GLY A 71 -13.14 8.03 -0.05
N VAL A 72 -12.61 9.07 -0.67
CA VAL A 72 -13.39 10.18 -1.23
C VAL A 72 -13.10 10.33 -2.72
N VAL A 73 -14.15 10.49 -3.53
CA VAL A 73 -13.98 10.75 -4.96
C VAL A 73 -13.49 12.18 -5.14
N VAL A 74 -12.29 12.33 -5.70
CA VAL A 74 -11.69 13.63 -6.04
C VAL A 74 -11.75 13.92 -7.55
N GLY A 75 -12.05 12.89 -8.37
CA GLY A 75 -12.25 13.03 -9.80
C GLY A 75 -13.25 12.01 -10.33
N PHE A 76 -14.14 12.45 -11.21
CA PHE A 76 -15.10 11.59 -11.89
C PHE A 76 -15.31 12.12 -13.31
N SER A 77 -15.06 11.28 -14.32
CA SER A 77 -15.26 11.64 -15.71
C SER A 77 -15.68 10.45 -16.56
N TRP A 78 -16.31 10.76 -17.69
CA TRP A 78 -16.56 9.83 -18.77
C TRP A 78 -15.57 10.09 -19.90
N VAL A 79 -14.95 9.03 -20.39
CA VAL A 79 -14.07 9.05 -21.57
C VAL A 79 -14.65 8.05 -22.57
N GLY A 80 -15.51 8.54 -23.45
CA GLY A 80 -16.38 7.66 -24.26
C GLY A 80 -17.29 6.84 -23.35
N ASP A 81 -17.28 5.52 -23.51
CA ASP A 81 -18.05 4.55 -22.70
C ASP A 81 -17.31 4.05 -21.45
N VAL A 82 -16.18 4.67 -21.12
CA VAL A 82 -15.36 4.33 -19.95
C VAL A 82 -15.58 5.36 -18.85
N VAL A 83 -15.96 4.91 -17.67
CA VAL A 83 -15.97 5.70 -16.45
C VAL A 83 -14.57 5.70 -15.86
N GLN A 84 -14.00 6.88 -15.63
CA GLN A 84 -12.76 7.06 -14.90
C GLN A 84 -13.06 7.73 -13.55
N VAL A 85 -12.59 7.13 -12.46
CA VAL A 85 -12.77 7.65 -11.11
C VAL A 85 -11.43 7.73 -10.42
N THR A 86 -11.16 8.88 -9.81
CA THR A 86 -10.00 9.10 -8.95
C THR A 86 -10.47 9.22 -7.51
N VAL A 87 -9.95 8.34 -6.65
CA VAL A 87 -10.30 8.26 -5.24
C VAL A 87 -9.06 8.55 -4.40
N ARG A 88 -9.26 9.28 -3.31
CA ARG A 88 -8.27 9.50 -2.25
C ARG A 88 -8.65 8.72 -1.01
N VAL A 89 -7.73 7.93 -0.46
CA VAL A 89 -7.84 7.26 0.84
C VAL A 89 -6.64 7.74 1.65
N ASP A 90 -6.90 8.41 2.79
CA ASP A 90 -5.87 9.11 3.57
C ASP A 90 -5.00 10.03 2.68
N ASP A 91 -3.70 9.74 2.59
CA ASP A 91 -2.71 10.44 1.76
C ASP A 91 -2.47 9.79 0.38
N ALA A 92 -3.10 8.65 0.10
CA ALA A 92 -2.94 7.93 -1.16
C ALA A 92 -4.05 8.30 -2.16
N VAL A 93 -3.67 8.46 -3.43
CA VAL A 93 -4.58 8.71 -4.54
C VAL A 93 -4.44 7.61 -5.57
N ALA A 94 -5.57 7.06 -6.00
CA ALA A 94 -5.64 6.02 -7.01
C ALA A 94 -6.69 6.38 -8.08
N THR A 95 -6.47 5.90 -9.30
CA THR A 95 -7.41 6.08 -10.41
C THR A 95 -7.76 4.73 -10.98
N ALA A 96 -9.05 4.50 -11.19
CA ALA A 96 -9.58 3.29 -11.81
C ALA A 96 -10.46 3.65 -13.00
N ARG A 97 -10.58 2.69 -13.92
CA ARG A 97 -11.40 2.78 -15.12
C ARG A 97 -12.30 1.57 -15.21
N ALA A 98 -13.56 1.78 -15.55
CA ALA A 98 -14.52 0.71 -15.76
C ALA A 98 -15.42 1.02 -16.95
N THR A 99 -15.85 -0.02 -17.66
CA THR A 99 -16.81 0.10 -18.75
C THR A 99 -17.84 -1.03 -18.65
N ARG A 100 -18.97 -0.86 -19.32
CA ARG A 100 -20.00 -1.89 -19.52
C ARG A 100 -19.95 -2.50 -20.92
N ALA A 101 -18.97 -2.13 -21.75
CA ALA A 101 -18.77 -2.75 -23.04
C ALA A 101 -18.52 -4.27 -22.87
N PRO A 102 -19.10 -5.13 -23.74
CA PRO A 102 -18.93 -6.58 -23.71
C PRO A 102 -17.51 -7.05 -24.06
#